data_AF-A0A6N9VM98-F1
#
_entry.id   AF-A0A6N9VM98-F1
#
_cell.length_a   1.000
_cell.length_b   1.000
_cell.length_c   1.000
_cell.angle_alpha   90.00
_cell.angle_beta   90.00
_cell.angle_gamma   90.00
#
_symmetry.space_group_name_H-M   'P 1'
#
loop_
_entity.id
_entity.type
_entity.pdbx_description
1 polymer ?
#
loop_
_entity_poly.entity_id
_entity_poly.type
_entity_poly.pdbx_seq_one_letter_code
_entity_poly.pdbx_strand_id
1 'polypeptide(L)'
;TALARTARLAVRHGVVVDDRLRTSDPYIYALGDCARPAGRHHGTLESAWDEADALARTLCGADSGPVAARYVVRPRLPALAVLGPPDALHAPGDRDEHVVLSDPARGRYGRLVLREGRVRAGVLVGLDRAVATVGRLYTEDRPLPPDRLALLLGTDEEYTGGSALPDTAVVCHCNNVTGKDLRQACRQGAHDLPAIAAATRATTGCGTCAEAVRRICATAAAS
;
A
#
# COMPACT_ATOMS: atom_id res chain seq x y z
N THR A 1 13.61 -19.43 -7.99
CA THR A 1 14.22 -19.01 -9.28
C THR A 1 14.89 -20.14 -10.07
N ALA A 2 14.59 -21.42 -9.81
CA ALA A 2 15.25 -22.55 -10.50
C ALA A 2 15.02 -22.54 -12.03
N LEU A 3 13.79 -22.28 -12.48
CA LEU A 3 13.44 -22.19 -13.91
C LEU A 3 14.30 -21.16 -14.66
N ALA A 4 14.47 -19.96 -14.09
CA ALA A 4 15.28 -18.90 -14.68
C ALA A 4 16.76 -19.30 -14.80
N ARG A 5 17.29 -20.06 -13.84
CA ARG A 5 18.67 -20.60 -13.91
C ARG A 5 18.81 -21.63 -15.02
N THR A 6 17.85 -22.54 -15.15
CA THR A 6 17.83 -23.54 -16.24
C THR A 6 17.75 -22.88 -17.60
N ALA A 7 16.96 -21.81 -17.72
CA ALA A 7 16.85 -20.98 -18.93
C ALA A 7 18.07 -20.06 -19.18
N ARG A 8 19.13 -20.15 -18.37
CA ARG A 8 20.36 -19.33 -18.47
C ARG A 8 20.12 -17.83 -18.36
N LEU A 9 19.06 -17.42 -17.66
CA LEU A 9 18.81 -16.02 -17.36
C LEU A 9 19.79 -15.51 -16.29
N ALA A 10 20.02 -14.20 -16.27
CA ALA A 10 20.79 -13.56 -15.22
C ALA A 10 20.04 -13.69 -13.87
N VAL A 11 20.63 -14.41 -12.91
CA VAL A 11 20.00 -14.65 -11.59
C VAL A 11 21.02 -14.50 -10.47
N ARG A 12 20.72 -13.64 -9.48
CA ARG A 12 21.48 -13.47 -8.23
C ARG A 12 20.67 -14.02 -7.04
N HIS A 13 20.33 -13.18 -6.05
CA HIS A 13 19.31 -13.50 -5.03
C HIS A 13 17.85 -13.32 -5.55
N GLY A 14 17.67 -13.36 -6.88
CA GLY A 14 16.43 -13.13 -7.60
C GLY A 14 16.73 -13.07 -9.11
N VAL A 15 15.73 -13.20 -9.96
CA VAL A 15 15.86 -13.05 -11.42
C VAL A 15 16.14 -11.57 -11.71
N VAL A 16 17.30 -11.27 -12.29
CA VAL A 16 17.69 -9.88 -12.55
C VAL A 16 16.78 -9.31 -13.62
N VAL A 17 16.18 -8.16 -13.33
CA VAL A 17 15.29 -7.45 -14.26
C VAL A 17 15.66 -5.97 -14.38
N ASP A 18 15.34 -5.39 -15.53
CA ASP A 18 15.40 -3.94 -15.75
C ASP A 18 14.19 -3.20 -15.14
N ASP A 19 14.13 -1.88 -15.29
CA ASP A 19 13.02 -1.04 -14.79
C ASP A 19 11.66 -1.33 -15.46
N ARG A 20 11.65 -2.16 -16.51
CA ARG A 20 10.46 -2.63 -17.24
C ARG A 20 10.21 -4.13 -17.01
N LEU A 21 10.81 -4.71 -15.97
CA LEU A 21 10.64 -6.10 -15.55
C LEU A 21 11.15 -7.14 -16.55
N ARG A 22 11.93 -6.72 -17.56
CA ARG A 22 12.54 -7.62 -18.55
C ARG A 22 13.76 -8.28 -17.96
N THR A 23 13.92 -9.57 -18.22
CA THR A 23 15.11 -10.32 -17.84
C THR A 23 16.26 -10.09 -18.84
N SER A 24 17.33 -10.88 -18.74
CA SER A 24 18.39 -10.90 -19.76
C SER A 24 17.93 -11.38 -21.13
N ASP A 25 16.76 -12.04 -21.21
CA ASP A 25 16.07 -12.32 -22.47
C ASP A 25 14.94 -11.28 -22.66
N PRO A 26 14.89 -10.57 -23.81
CA PRO A 26 13.93 -9.50 -24.04
C PRO A 26 12.46 -9.97 -24.12
N TYR A 27 12.21 -11.27 -24.30
CA TYR A 27 10.86 -11.85 -24.36
C TYR A 27 10.42 -12.48 -23.03
N ILE A 28 11.29 -12.52 -22.02
CA ILE A 28 11.00 -13.11 -20.71
C ILE A 28 11.01 -12.02 -19.65
N TYR A 29 9.96 -12.03 -18.83
CA TYR A 29 9.74 -11.08 -17.74
C TYR A 29 9.70 -11.80 -16.40
N ALA A 30 10.01 -11.08 -15.32
CA ALA A 30 9.83 -11.57 -13.96
C ALA A 30 9.31 -10.43 -13.07
N LEU A 31 8.39 -10.75 -12.16
CA LEU A 31 7.82 -9.83 -11.17
C LEU A 31 7.63 -10.50 -9.81
N GLY A 32 7.36 -9.71 -8.79
CA GLY A 32 7.18 -10.12 -7.41
C GLY A 32 8.48 -10.59 -6.76
N ASP A 33 8.33 -11.40 -5.71
CA ASP A 33 9.45 -11.86 -4.87
C ASP A 33 10.55 -12.62 -5.63
N CYS A 34 10.23 -13.15 -6.81
CA CYS A 34 11.20 -13.85 -7.64
C CYS A 34 12.10 -12.91 -8.45
N ALA A 35 11.68 -11.67 -8.68
CA ALA A 35 12.39 -10.68 -9.47
C ALA A 35 13.36 -9.86 -8.62
N ARG A 36 14.41 -9.33 -9.24
CA ARG A 36 15.43 -8.48 -8.61
C ARG A 36 15.68 -7.27 -9.50
N PRO A 37 14.98 -6.15 -9.25
CA PRO A 37 15.26 -4.86 -9.88
C PRO A 37 16.61 -4.29 -9.41
N ALA A 38 17.20 -3.39 -10.19
CA ALA A 38 18.41 -2.68 -9.78
C ALA A 38 18.09 -1.57 -8.76
N GLY A 39 18.59 -1.71 -7.52
CA GLY A 39 18.61 -0.62 -6.54
C GLY A 39 17.27 -0.18 -5.95
N ARG A 40 16.18 -0.95 -6.16
CA ARG A 40 14.85 -0.66 -5.62
C ARG A 40 14.48 -1.65 -4.51
N HIS A 41 13.79 -1.16 -3.48
CA HIS A 41 13.18 -2.03 -2.47
C HIS A 41 11.97 -2.76 -3.08
N HIS A 42 11.91 -4.07 -2.89
CA HIS A 42 10.87 -4.97 -3.43
C HIS A 42 10.39 -5.94 -2.34
N GLY A 43 9.43 -6.80 -2.67
CA GLY A 43 8.96 -7.85 -1.77
C GLY A 43 7.82 -7.43 -0.86
N THR A 44 7.08 -6.39 -1.26
CA THR A 44 5.80 -6.01 -0.65
C THR A 44 4.66 -6.35 -1.59
N LEU A 45 3.49 -6.65 -1.03
CA LEU A 45 2.31 -6.98 -1.82
C LEU A 45 1.91 -5.83 -2.75
N GLU A 46 1.97 -4.60 -2.26
CA GLU A 46 1.71 -3.39 -3.03
C GLU A 46 2.69 -3.24 -4.20
N SER A 47 3.99 -3.49 -3.98
CA SER A 47 4.97 -3.45 -5.08
C SER A 47 4.68 -4.51 -6.15
N ALA A 48 4.21 -5.70 -5.76
CA ALA A 48 3.86 -6.74 -6.71
C ALA A 48 2.64 -6.36 -7.57
N TRP A 49 1.67 -5.61 -7.02
CA TRP A 49 0.56 -5.06 -7.80
C TRP A 49 1.03 -4.01 -8.81
N ASP A 50 1.86 -3.06 -8.38
CA ASP A 50 2.42 -2.03 -9.25
C ASP A 50 3.23 -2.64 -10.41
N GLU A 51 4.02 -3.68 -10.11
CA GLU A 51 4.77 -4.45 -11.09
C GLU A 51 3.86 -5.20 -12.07
N ALA A 52 2.81 -5.87 -11.58
CA ALA A 52 1.85 -6.57 -12.42
C ALA A 52 1.11 -5.62 -13.37
N ASP A 53 0.65 -4.47 -12.88
CA ASP A 53 -0.03 -3.45 -13.67
C ASP A 53 0.90 -2.84 -14.73
N ALA A 54 2.15 -2.57 -14.38
CA ALA A 54 3.15 -2.07 -15.33
C ALA A 54 3.48 -3.09 -16.42
N LEU A 55 3.66 -4.36 -16.05
CA LEU A 55 3.91 -5.44 -17.01
C LEU A 55 2.71 -5.64 -17.94
N ALA A 56 1.48 -5.63 -17.40
CA ALA A 56 0.27 -5.76 -18.19
C ALA A 56 0.16 -4.65 -19.27
N ARG A 57 0.46 -3.40 -18.90
CA ARG A 57 0.51 -2.28 -19.87
C ARG A 57 1.55 -2.52 -20.95
N THR A 58 2.75 -2.96 -20.58
CA THR A 58 3.84 -3.26 -21.52
C THR A 58 3.44 -4.34 -22.51
N LEU A 59 2.83 -5.43 -22.04
CA LEU A 59 2.37 -6.54 -22.90
C LEU A 59 1.22 -6.13 -23.83
N CYS A 60 0.42 -5.14 -23.43
CA CYS A 60 -0.63 -4.54 -24.26
C CYS A 60 -0.11 -3.44 -25.22
N GLY A 61 1.21 -3.26 -25.33
CA GLY A 61 1.81 -2.29 -26.25
C GLY A 61 1.79 -0.83 -25.78
N ALA A 62 1.45 -0.58 -24.51
CA ALA A 62 1.54 0.75 -23.90
C ALA A 62 2.87 0.92 -23.17
N ASP A 63 3.45 2.13 -23.19
CA ASP A 63 4.61 2.43 -22.34
C ASP A 63 4.13 2.59 -20.89
N SER A 64 4.62 1.72 -20.01
CA SER A 64 4.27 1.76 -18.59
C SER A 64 5.10 2.74 -17.78
N GLY A 65 6.21 3.24 -18.35
CA GLY A 65 7.27 3.91 -17.58
C GLY A 65 7.94 2.95 -16.57
N PRO A 66 8.88 3.46 -15.76
CA PRO A 66 9.52 2.69 -14.69
C PRO A 66 8.55 2.45 -13.52
N VAL A 67 8.62 1.26 -12.91
CA VAL A 67 7.81 0.94 -11.72
C VAL A 67 8.29 1.79 -10.52
N ALA A 68 7.39 2.58 -9.95
CA ALA A 68 7.66 3.32 -8.72
C ALA A 68 7.64 2.35 -7.53
N ALA A 69 8.75 2.22 -6.81
CA ALA A 69 8.84 1.31 -5.67
C ALA A 69 8.59 2.06 -4.36
N ARG A 70 7.47 1.76 -3.69
CA ARG A 70 7.22 2.21 -2.31
C ARG A 70 7.18 1.00 -1.39
N TYR A 71 7.87 1.11 -0.26
CA TYR A 71 7.93 0.02 0.70
C TYR A 71 6.77 0.17 1.70
N VAL A 72 5.79 -0.72 1.60
CA VAL A 72 4.64 -0.78 2.51
C VAL A 72 4.46 -2.22 2.96
N VAL A 73 4.45 -2.46 4.26
CA VAL A 73 4.15 -3.79 4.81
C VAL A 73 2.92 -3.67 5.70
N ARG A 74 1.87 -4.39 5.33
CA ARG A 74 0.60 -4.50 6.07
C ARG A 74 0.36 -5.97 6.44
N PRO A 75 0.84 -6.43 7.62
CA PRO A 75 0.64 -7.81 8.05
C PRO A 75 -0.86 -8.09 8.29
N ARG A 76 -1.22 -9.38 8.44
CA ARG A 76 -2.56 -9.79 8.91
C ARG A 76 -2.74 -9.53 10.40
N LEU A 77 -2.38 -8.34 10.85
CA LEU A 77 -2.62 -7.82 12.17
C LEU A 77 -3.32 -6.46 11.98
N PRO A 78 -4.54 -6.28 12.52
CA PRO A 78 -5.22 -4.99 12.49
C PRO A 78 -4.34 -3.90 13.10
N ALA A 79 -4.53 -2.67 12.64
CA ALA A 79 -3.84 -1.50 13.17
C ALA A 79 -2.29 -1.52 13.08
N LEU A 80 -1.69 -2.34 12.22
CA LEU A 80 -0.24 -2.39 12.01
C LEU A 80 0.14 -2.01 10.58
N ALA A 81 1.04 -1.04 10.45
CA ALA A 81 1.70 -0.73 9.18
C ALA A 81 3.17 -0.37 9.37
N VAL A 82 4.00 -0.84 8.46
CA VAL A 82 5.39 -0.40 8.27
C VAL A 82 5.49 0.30 6.93
N LEU A 83 6.05 1.49 6.91
CA LEU A 83 6.17 2.37 5.75
C LEU A 83 7.64 2.70 5.54
N GLY A 84 8.08 2.76 4.29
CA GLY A 84 9.45 3.09 3.94
C GLY A 84 10.49 2.04 4.35
N PRO A 85 11.72 2.18 3.85
CA PRO A 85 12.77 1.20 4.12
C PRO A 85 13.12 1.17 5.62
N PRO A 86 13.33 -0.03 6.21
CA PRO A 86 13.65 -0.17 7.63
C PRO A 86 14.87 0.64 8.09
N ASP A 87 15.87 0.82 7.23
CA ASP A 87 17.08 1.58 7.57
C ASP A 87 16.78 3.07 7.84
N ALA A 88 15.82 3.63 7.11
CA ALA A 88 15.40 5.03 7.31
C ALA A 88 14.65 5.25 8.63
N LEU A 89 14.19 4.18 9.31
CA LEU A 89 13.68 4.29 10.68
C LEU A 89 14.81 4.35 11.71
N HIS A 90 15.91 3.62 11.49
CA HIS A 90 16.98 3.44 12.46
C HIS A 90 18.08 4.50 12.37
N ALA A 91 18.36 4.99 11.17
CA ALA A 91 19.38 5.99 10.89
C ALA A 91 18.78 7.20 10.16
N PRO A 92 18.00 8.05 10.86
CA PRO A 92 17.49 9.28 10.27
C PRO A 92 18.62 10.25 9.92
N GLY A 93 18.44 11.02 8.86
CA GLY A 93 19.38 12.09 8.52
C GLY A 93 19.07 13.37 9.28
N ASP A 94 20.05 14.28 9.38
CA ASP A 94 19.98 15.51 10.19
C ASP A 94 18.81 16.46 9.86
N ARG A 95 18.21 16.34 8.67
CA ARG A 95 17.05 17.15 8.24
C ARG A 95 15.71 16.42 8.39
N ASP A 96 15.69 15.25 9.02
CA ASP A 96 14.47 14.48 9.24
C ASP A 96 13.74 14.96 10.50
N GLU A 97 12.43 15.14 10.37
CA GLU A 97 11.52 15.38 11.48
C GLU A 97 11.11 14.02 12.07
N HIS A 98 11.12 13.94 13.40
CA HIS A 98 10.76 12.75 14.16
C HIS A 98 9.47 12.94 14.93
N VAL A 99 8.51 12.07 14.67
CA VAL A 99 7.25 12.04 15.42
C VAL A 99 7.12 10.70 16.12
N VAL A 100 6.97 10.71 17.45
CA VAL A 100 6.77 9.50 18.25
C VAL A 100 5.57 9.67 19.17
N LEU A 101 4.66 8.69 19.14
CA LEU A 101 3.60 8.48 20.11
C LEU A 101 3.77 7.10 20.74
N SER A 102 3.72 7.03 22.06
CA SER A 102 3.82 5.77 22.81
C SER A 102 2.78 5.78 23.94
N ASP A 103 1.80 4.87 23.85
CA ASP A 103 0.86 4.54 24.92
C ASP A 103 0.80 3.01 25.06
N PRO A 104 1.81 2.40 25.73
CA PRO A 104 1.91 0.96 25.89
C PRO A 104 0.72 0.36 26.64
N ALA A 105 0.16 1.10 27.61
CA ALA A 105 -0.99 0.65 28.39
C ALA A 105 -2.23 0.40 27.53
N ARG A 106 -2.34 1.09 26.38
CA ARG A 106 -3.42 0.90 25.40
C ARG A 106 -2.95 0.20 24.12
N GLY A 107 -1.72 -0.32 24.08
CA GLY A 107 -1.16 -1.00 22.92
C GLY A 107 -0.97 -0.10 21.70
N ARG A 108 -0.73 1.20 21.90
CA ARG A 108 -0.59 2.19 20.82
C ARG A 108 0.86 2.65 20.68
N TYR A 109 1.37 2.61 19.47
CA TYR A 109 2.69 3.11 19.15
C TYR A 109 2.72 3.68 17.74
N GLY A 110 3.31 4.84 17.56
CA GLY A 110 3.57 5.42 16.25
C GLY A 110 4.94 6.04 16.24
N ARG A 111 5.76 5.71 15.25
CA ARG A 111 7.02 6.38 14.96
C ARG A 111 7.06 6.72 13.49
N LEU A 112 7.24 7.99 13.17
CA LEU A 112 7.35 8.48 11.80
C LEU A 112 8.67 9.26 11.66
N VAL A 113 9.32 9.05 10.53
CA VAL A 113 10.47 9.84 10.05
C VAL A 113 10.00 10.59 8.82
N LEU A 114 10.02 11.91 8.87
CA LEU A 114 9.49 12.77 7.82
C LEU A 114 10.61 13.63 7.22
N ARG A 115 10.50 13.91 5.92
CA ARG A 115 11.30 14.93 5.24
C ARG A 115 10.37 15.87 4.50
N GLU A 116 10.48 17.17 4.76
CA GLU A 116 9.62 18.19 4.13
C GLU A 116 8.13 17.87 4.33
N GLY A 117 7.78 17.36 5.51
CA GLY A 117 6.43 16.93 5.87
C GLY A 117 5.96 15.61 5.24
N ARG A 118 6.76 14.95 4.40
CA ARG A 118 6.42 13.68 3.73
C ARG A 118 7.02 12.50 4.47
N VAL A 119 6.31 11.37 4.50
CA VAL A 119 6.78 10.16 5.19
C VAL A 119 7.96 9.53 4.44
N ARG A 120 9.12 9.48 5.09
CA ARG A 120 10.29 8.72 4.63
C ARG A 120 10.22 7.28 5.10
N ALA A 121 9.88 7.09 6.37
CA ALA A 121 9.62 5.77 6.95
C ALA A 121 8.73 5.88 8.20
N GLY A 122 8.11 4.77 8.60
CA GLY A 122 7.19 4.77 9.73
C GLY A 122 6.82 3.38 10.23
N VAL A 123 6.51 3.27 11.52
CA VAL A 123 5.86 2.11 12.14
C VAL A 123 4.68 2.62 12.94
N LEU A 124 3.50 2.05 12.69
CA LEU A 124 2.25 2.38 13.39
C LEU A 124 1.63 1.09 13.92
N VAL A 125 1.24 1.08 15.18
CA VAL A 125 0.69 -0.05 15.92
C VAL A 125 -0.49 0.43 16.76
N GLY A 126 -1.66 -0.20 16.64
CA GLY A 126 -2.84 0.14 17.46
C GLY A 126 -3.49 1.49 17.13
N LEU A 127 -3.10 2.14 16.02
CA LEU A 127 -3.57 3.45 15.61
C LEU A 127 -4.39 3.37 14.32
N ASP A 128 -5.55 2.71 14.34
CA ASP A 128 -6.34 2.33 13.14
C ASP A 128 -6.53 3.46 12.12
N ARG A 129 -7.02 4.62 12.59
CA ARG A 129 -7.27 5.80 11.74
C ARG A 129 -5.96 6.34 11.16
N ALA A 130 -4.92 6.45 11.98
CA ALA A 130 -3.62 6.93 11.53
C ALA A 130 -2.96 5.96 10.54
N VAL A 131 -3.07 4.64 10.75
CA VAL A 131 -2.57 3.61 9.83
C VAL A 131 -3.19 3.79 8.44
N ALA A 132 -4.50 3.99 8.38
CA ALA A 132 -5.20 4.24 7.12
C ALA A 132 -4.75 5.55 6.47
N THR A 133 -4.79 6.67 7.21
CA THR A 133 -4.50 8.01 6.66
C THR A 133 -3.03 8.19 6.29
N VAL A 134 -2.10 7.85 7.19
CA VAL A 134 -0.65 7.95 6.95
C VAL A 134 -0.24 7.00 5.83
N GLY A 135 -0.76 5.76 5.81
CA GLY A 135 -0.48 4.82 4.74
C GLY A 135 -0.92 5.33 3.37
N ARG A 136 -2.09 5.99 3.29
CA ARG A 136 -2.58 6.64 2.07
C ARG A 136 -1.68 7.80 1.64
N LEU A 137 -1.38 8.73 2.54
CA LEU A 137 -0.51 9.89 2.24
C LEU A 137 0.91 9.45 1.84
N TYR A 138 1.43 8.38 2.46
CA TYR A 138 2.69 7.76 2.06
C TYR A 138 2.62 7.09 0.69
N THR A 139 1.47 6.55 0.27
CA THR A 139 1.30 5.92 -1.06
C THR A 139 1.08 6.97 -2.16
N GLU A 140 0.46 8.10 -1.83
CA GLU A 140 0.22 9.21 -2.76
C GLU A 140 1.43 10.16 -2.88
N ASP A 141 2.41 10.06 -1.97
CA ASP A 141 3.50 11.04 -1.79
C ASP A 141 2.87 12.40 -1.57
N ARG A 142 2.24 12.55 -0.41
CA ARG A 142 1.67 13.81 0.04
C ARG A 142 2.23 14.17 1.41
N PRO A 143 2.38 15.49 1.70
CA PRO A 143 2.76 15.92 3.03
C PRO A 143 1.67 15.54 4.04
N LEU A 144 2.09 15.21 5.26
CA LEU A 144 1.21 15.03 6.40
C LEU A 144 0.66 16.39 6.87
N PRO A 145 -0.51 16.42 7.52
CA PRO A 145 -1.05 17.62 8.18
C PRO A 145 -0.10 18.16 9.24
N PRO A 146 -0.04 19.48 9.47
CA PRO A 146 0.90 20.09 10.41
C PRO A 146 0.73 19.55 11.84
N ASP A 147 -0.50 19.28 12.29
CA ASP A 147 -0.75 18.65 13.58
C ASP A 147 -0.56 17.13 13.51
N ARG A 148 0.69 16.71 13.71
CA ARG A 148 1.08 15.29 13.69
C ARG A 148 0.41 14.49 14.80
N LEU A 149 0.16 15.12 15.95
CA LEU A 149 -0.39 14.43 17.11
C LEU A 149 -1.89 14.19 16.92
N ALA A 150 -2.64 15.19 16.44
CA ALA A 150 -4.04 15.02 16.06
C ALA A 150 -4.21 13.95 14.98
N LEU A 151 -3.31 13.91 13.99
CA LEU A 151 -3.28 12.85 12.98
C LEU A 151 -3.08 11.46 13.61
N LEU A 152 -2.07 11.29 14.48
CA LEU A 152 -1.77 10.01 15.12
C LEU A 152 -2.91 9.55 16.04
N LEU A 153 -3.58 10.48 16.72
CA LEU A 153 -4.76 10.22 17.55
C LEU A 153 -6.04 10.01 16.73
N GLY A 154 -6.02 10.35 15.43
CA GLY A 154 -7.18 10.24 14.55
C GLY A 154 -8.28 11.25 14.84
N THR A 155 -7.91 12.41 15.39
CA THR A 155 -8.79 13.54 15.73
C THR A 155 -8.75 14.67 14.70
N ASP A 156 -7.90 14.57 13.68
CA ASP A 156 -7.88 15.48 12.53
C ASP A 156 -9.05 15.17 11.59
N GLU A 157 -10.15 15.91 11.72
CA GLU A 157 -11.37 15.71 10.93
C GLU A 157 -11.22 16.06 9.45
N GLU A 158 -10.28 16.92 9.06
CA GLU A 158 -10.07 17.26 7.64
C GLU A 158 -9.46 16.07 6.88
N TYR A 159 -8.57 15.31 7.52
CA TYR A 159 -7.87 14.18 6.90
C TYR A 159 -8.48 12.81 7.22
N THR A 160 -9.27 12.73 8.29
CA THR A 160 -10.11 11.55 8.59
C THR A 160 -11.52 11.68 7.99
N GLY A 161 -11.91 12.90 7.60
CA GLY A 161 -13.16 13.26 6.97
C GLY A 161 -13.26 12.71 5.56
N GLY A 162 -14.33 11.95 5.35
CA GLY A 162 -14.60 11.22 4.14
C GLY A 162 -14.94 12.10 2.95
N SER A 163 -13.93 12.61 2.23
CA SER A 163 -14.16 13.00 0.84
C SER A 163 -14.64 11.79 0.03
N ALA A 164 -15.48 12.03 -0.98
CA ALA A 164 -15.93 11.00 -1.89
C ALA A 164 -14.71 10.40 -2.59
N LEU A 165 -14.38 9.15 -2.26
CA LEU A 165 -13.28 8.43 -2.88
C LEU A 165 -13.60 8.20 -4.36
N PRO A 166 -12.74 8.64 -5.30
CA PRO A 166 -12.96 8.42 -6.72
C PRO A 166 -13.04 6.93 -7.03
N ASP A 167 -13.74 6.57 -8.11
CA ASP A 167 -13.95 5.18 -8.55
C ASP A 167 -12.64 4.39 -8.71
N THR A 168 -11.57 5.07 -9.12
CA THR A 168 -10.25 4.48 -9.36
C THR A 168 -9.41 4.32 -8.09
N ALA A 169 -9.81 4.90 -6.96
CA ALA A 169 -9.03 4.79 -5.73
C ALA A 169 -9.07 3.36 -5.17
N VAL A 170 -7.91 2.79 -4.88
CA VAL A 170 -7.78 1.51 -4.18
C VAL A 170 -8.21 1.69 -2.73
N VAL A 171 -9.24 0.96 -2.32
CA VAL A 171 -9.77 0.94 -0.95
C VAL A 171 -9.18 -0.22 -0.15
N CYS A 172 -9.10 -1.42 -0.75
CA CYS A 172 -8.46 -2.59 -0.14
C CYS A 172 -7.12 -2.89 -0.82
N HIS A 173 -6.02 -2.44 -0.23
CA HIS A 173 -4.68 -2.65 -0.78
C HIS A 173 -4.24 -4.13 -0.78
N CYS A 174 -4.75 -4.96 0.14
CA CYS A 174 -4.40 -6.38 0.16
C CYS A 174 -4.96 -7.17 -1.03
N ASN A 175 -6.13 -6.79 -1.54
CA ASN A 175 -6.78 -7.51 -2.63
C ASN A 175 -6.96 -6.61 -3.87
N ASN A 176 -6.27 -5.47 -3.91
CA ASN A 176 -6.37 -4.44 -4.95
C ASN A 176 -7.81 -4.06 -5.35
N VAL A 177 -8.70 -3.89 -4.36
CA VAL A 177 -10.12 -3.58 -4.59
C VAL A 177 -10.33 -2.07 -4.61
N THR A 178 -10.91 -1.56 -5.69
CA THR A 178 -11.19 -0.13 -5.88
C THR A 178 -12.57 0.30 -5.35
N GLY A 179 -12.80 1.61 -5.26
CA GLY A 179 -14.11 2.17 -4.95
C GLY A 179 -15.18 1.74 -5.97
N LYS A 180 -14.81 1.62 -7.26
CA LYS A 180 -15.68 1.12 -8.32
C LYS A 180 -16.12 -0.32 -8.07
N ASP A 181 -15.19 -1.20 -7.72
CA ASP A 181 -15.48 -2.63 -7.47
C ASP A 181 -16.46 -2.80 -6.31
N LEU A 182 -16.27 -2.04 -5.23
CA LEU A 182 -17.18 -2.03 -4.08
C LEU A 182 -18.58 -1.52 -4.46
N ARG A 183 -18.67 -0.41 -5.19
CA ARG A 183 -19.95 0.14 -5.65
C ARG A 183 -20.65 -0.79 -6.64
N GLN A 184 -19.91 -1.51 -7.47
CA GLN A 184 -20.45 -2.52 -8.37
C GLN A 184 -20.99 -3.71 -7.60
N ALA A 185 -20.26 -4.23 -6.60
CA ALA A 185 -20.73 -5.31 -5.74
C ALA A 185 -22.00 -4.91 -4.96
N CYS A 186 -22.07 -3.67 -4.46
CA CYS A 186 -23.28 -3.13 -3.82
C CYS A 186 -24.47 -3.14 -4.78
N ARG A 187 -24.30 -2.69 -6.03
CA ARG A 187 -25.36 -2.71 -7.05
C ARG A 187 -25.81 -4.12 -7.42
N GLN A 188 -24.97 -5.13 -7.16
CA GLN A 188 -25.29 -6.55 -7.36
C GLN A 188 -25.88 -7.22 -6.11
N GLY A 189 -26.18 -6.46 -5.04
CA GLY A 189 -26.85 -6.94 -3.84
C GLY A 189 -25.94 -7.22 -2.63
N ALA A 190 -24.64 -6.95 -2.73
CA ALA A 190 -23.73 -7.11 -1.59
C ALA A 190 -23.78 -5.89 -0.66
N HIS A 191 -24.62 -5.93 0.37
CA HIS A 191 -24.85 -4.79 1.28
C HIS A 191 -24.26 -4.94 2.69
N ASP A 192 -23.60 -6.06 2.98
CA ASP A 192 -22.89 -6.28 4.24
C ASP A 192 -21.44 -6.71 4.02
N LEU A 193 -20.64 -6.70 5.08
CA LEU A 193 -19.23 -7.06 4.98
C LEU A 193 -19.01 -8.50 4.49
N PRO A 194 -19.75 -9.53 4.97
CA PRO A 194 -19.63 -10.88 4.43
C PRO A 194 -19.89 -10.97 2.93
N ALA A 195 -20.96 -10.35 2.42
CA ALA A 195 -21.29 -10.37 1.00
C ALA A 195 -20.24 -9.62 0.16
N ILE A 196 -19.75 -8.47 0.64
CA ILE A 196 -18.68 -7.73 -0.02
C ILE A 196 -17.38 -8.55 -0.04
N ALA A 197 -17.04 -9.20 1.07
CA ALA A 197 -15.87 -10.07 1.15
C ALA A 197 -15.99 -11.26 0.20
N ALA A 198 -17.17 -11.85 0.05
CA ALA A 198 -17.42 -12.92 -0.91
C ALA A 198 -17.27 -12.44 -2.36
N ALA A 199 -17.79 -11.25 -2.68
CA ALA A 199 -17.81 -10.71 -4.04
C ALA A 199 -16.45 -10.14 -4.49
N THR A 200 -15.71 -9.49 -3.58
CA THR A 200 -14.52 -8.68 -3.95
C THR A 200 -13.25 -9.12 -3.23
N ARG A 201 -13.37 -10.00 -2.23
CA ARG A 201 -12.32 -10.31 -1.24
C ARG A 201 -11.89 -9.14 -0.38
N ALA A 202 -12.45 -7.93 -0.51
CA ALA A 202 -12.15 -6.84 0.41
C ALA A 202 -12.35 -7.29 1.87
N THR A 203 -11.56 -6.74 2.80
CA THR A 203 -11.56 -7.07 4.25
C THR A 203 -10.98 -8.42 4.67
N THR A 204 -10.64 -9.32 3.73
CA THR A 204 -10.08 -10.66 4.06
C THR A 204 -8.56 -10.70 4.28
N GLY A 205 -7.89 -9.54 4.15
CA GLY A 205 -6.44 -9.37 4.33
C GLY A 205 -6.07 -8.81 5.71
N CYS A 206 -5.61 -7.55 5.76
CA CYS A 206 -5.20 -6.87 6.99
C CYS A 206 -6.35 -6.24 7.80
N GLY A 207 -7.55 -6.12 7.20
CA GLY A 207 -8.74 -5.55 7.84
C GLY A 207 -8.83 -4.02 7.88
N THR A 208 -7.76 -3.27 7.59
CA THR A 208 -7.73 -1.79 7.67
C THR A 208 -8.80 -1.09 6.83
N CYS A 209 -9.24 -1.71 5.73
CA CYS A 209 -10.26 -1.14 4.84
C CYS A 209 -11.71 -1.32 5.32
N ALA A 210 -11.97 -2.08 6.39
CA ALA A 210 -13.33 -2.50 6.77
C ALA A 210 -14.28 -1.31 7.00
N GLU A 211 -13.80 -0.26 7.68
CA GLU A 211 -14.64 0.91 7.95
C GLU A 211 -14.94 1.73 6.69
N ALA A 212 -13.95 1.88 5.80
CA ALA A 212 -14.16 2.53 4.51
C ALA A 212 -15.16 1.74 3.65
N VAL A 213 -15.08 0.41 3.66
CA VAL A 213 -16.03 -0.47 2.97
C VAL A 213 -17.45 -0.27 3.52
N ARG A 214 -17.65 -0.32 4.84
CA ARG A 214 -18.98 -0.09 5.45
C ARG A 214 -19.59 1.24 5.01
N ARG A 215 -18.80 2.32 5.06
CA ARG A 215 -19.25 3.65 4.65
C ARG A 215 -19.66 3.70 3.17
N ILE A 216 -18.86 3.13 2.27
CA ILE A 216 -19.17 3.08 0.84
C ILE A 216 -20.48 2.30 0.60
N CYS A 217 -20.65 1.15 1.27
CA CYS A 217 -21.86 0.34 1.14
C CYS A 217 -23.10 1.09 1.66
N ALA A 218 -22.99 1.78 2.79
CA ALA A 218 -24.07 2.59 3.35
C ALA A 218 -24.50 3.72 2.39
N THR A 219 -23.54 4.41 1.76
CA THR A 219 -23.85 5.46 0.77
C THR A 219 -24.47 4.90 -0.51
N ALA A 220 -24.03 3.72 -0.97
CA ALA A 220 -24.54 3.09 -2.18
C ALA A 220 -25.95 2.52 -2.00
N ALA A 221 -26.35 2.15 -0.78
CA ALA A 221 -27.71 1.72 -0.47
C ALA A 221 -28.72 2.88 -0.36
N ALA A 222 -28.23 4.12 -0.21
CA ALA A 222 -29.05 5.33 -0.09
C ALA A 222 -29.27 6.06 -1.43
N SER A 223 -28.71 5.55 -2.54
CA SER A 223 -28.80 6.10 -3.90
C SER A 223 -29.58 5.17 -4.82
#